data_AF-A0A4W6CKY3-F1
#
_entry.id   AF-A0A4W6CKY3-F1
#
_cell.length_a   1.000
_cell.length_b   1.000
_cell.length_c   1.000
_cell.angle_alpha   90.00
_cell.angle_beta   90.00
_cell.angle_gamma   90.00
#
_symmetry.space_group_name_H-M   'P 1'
#
loop_
_entity.id
_entity.type
_entity.pdbx_description
1 polymer ?
#
loop_
_entity_poly.entity_id
_entity_poly.type
_entity_poly.pdbx_seq_one_letter_code
_entity_poly.pdbx_strand_id
1 'polypeptide(L)'
;MRKLFMLLFSCHVASPVIHSLKHVYLASSEVQNFPDFVAVVFVDGIQTDHYDSNTKSTVPTQVWMNRVTADDPEYWKRQTLYWEGQEQIGRVNIETLKGRFNQTGGIHVIQVLNGCEWDDETGDVSGFGLISYDGEDILILDMKAQRWIATKAELLRTQHKWNNDKSWIEFMEHRLTQECPVRLKNSLDYGKSFVSKFSIKCLMNSNPVEFLIRSIWI
;
A
#
# COMPACT_ATOMS: atom_id res chain seq x y z
N MET A 1 -20.41 40.34 45.16
CA MET A 1 -20.13 40.08 43.73
C MET A 1 -18.62 39.94 43.53
N ARG A 2 -18.11 38.73 43.35
CA ARG A 2 -16.71 38.48 42.96
C ARG A 2 -16.72 37.36 41.92
N LYS A 3 -16.35 37.70 40.69
CA LYS A 3 -16.55 36.90 39.49
C LYS A 3 -15.71 35.62 39.57
N LEU A 4 -16.35 34.47 39.39
CA LEU A 4 -15.71 33.17 39.21
C LEU A 4 -15.06 33.18 37.81
N PHE A 5 -13.73 33.20 37.74
CA PHE A 5 -13.00 33.03 36.49
C PHE A 5 -13.00 31.54 36.16
N MET A 6 -13.90 31.09 35.28
CA MET A 6 -13.78 29.77 34.67
C MET A 6 -12.64 29.82 33.65
N LEU A 7 -11.47 29.30 34.04
CA LEU A 7 -10.41 28.93 33.11
C LEU A 7 -10.96 27.80 32.22
N LEU A 8 -11.41 28.16 31.03
CA LEU A 8 -11.58 27.21 29.93
C LEU A 8 -10.17 26.74 29.54
N PHE A 9 -9.71 25.66 30.16
CA PHE A 9 -8.60 24.88 29.63
C PHE A 9 -9.09 24.29 28.31
N SER A 10 -8.77 24.96 27.21
CA SER A 10 -8.85 24.38 25.87
C SER A 10 -7.84 23.24 25.82
N CYS A 11 -8.23 22.05 26.29
CA CYS A 11 -7.52 20.82 26.01
C CYS A 11 -7.60 20.58 24.50
N HIS A 12 -6.68 21.18 23.74
CA HIS A 12 -6.28 20.60 22.47
C HIS A 12 -5.36 19.43 22.81
N VAL A 13 -5.95 18.36 23.35
CA VAL A 13 -5.31 17.06 23.21
C VAL A 13 -5.44 16.78 21.71
N ALA A 14 -4.36 17.03 20.97
CA ALA A 14 -4.23 16.46 19.65
C ALA A 14 -4.27 14.94 19.89
N SER A 15 -5.40 14.30 19.58
CA SER A 15 -5.46 12.84 19.60
C SER A 15 -4.38 12.32 18.66
N PRO A 16 -3.67 11.23 19.00
CA PRO A 16 -2.69 10.63 18.12
C PRO A 16 -3.34 10.37 16.76
N VAL A 17 -2.72 10.88 15.69
CA VAL A 17 -3.17 10.65 14.32
C VAL A 17 -2.27 9.59 13.73
N ILE A 18 -2.79 8.36 13.66
CA ILE A 18 -2.11 7.30 12.92
C ILE A 18 -2.28 7.59 11.43
N HIS A 19 -1.16 7.85 10.78
CA HIS A 19 -1.07 8.02 9.34
C HIS A 19 -0.72 6.69 8.68
N SER A 20 -1.14 6.49 7.43
CA SER A 20 -0.84 5.25 6.70
C SER A 20 -0.44 5.48 5.25
N LEU A 21 0.52 4.68 4.78
CA LEU A 21 0.85 4.54 3.37
C LEU A 21 0.57 3.10 2.96
N LYS A 22 -0.30 2.90 1.97
CA LYS A 22 -0.73 1.59 1.46
C LYS A 22 -0.41 1.49 -0.02
N HIS A 23 0.45 0.54 -0.39
CA HIS A 23 0.57 0.10 -1.76
C HIS A 23 -0.41 -1.05 -1.95
N VAL A 24 -1.26 -0.94 -2.97
CA VAL A 24 -2.16 -2.01 -3.39
C VAL A 24 -1.91 -2.28 -4.86
N TYR A 25 -1.67 -3.53 -5.21
CA TYR A 25 -1.61 -3.92 -6.60
C TYR A 25 -2.36 -5.21 -6.85
N LEU A 26 -2.78 -5.35 -8.09
CA LEU A 26 -3.49 -6.50 -8.60
C LEU A 26 -2.79 -6.96 -9.86
N ALA A 27 -2.61 -8.28 -9.96
CA ALA A 27 -2.21 -8.94 -11.18
C ALA A 27 -3.31 -9.97 -11.54
N SER A 28 -3.73 -10.01 -12.79
CA SER A 28 -4.71 -10.98 -13.28
C SER A 28 -4.19 -11.79 -14.45
N SER A 29 -4.66 -13.04 -14.60
CA SER A 29 -4.44 -13.79 -15.84
C SER A 29 -5.42 -13.28 -16.90
N GLU A 30 -4.90 -12.55 -17.88
CA GLU A 30 -5.56 -12.11 -19.13
C GLU A 30 -7.07 -11.91 -19.00
N VAL A 31 -7.47 -10.73 -18.49
CA VAL A 31 -8.87 -10.31 -18.45
C VAL A 31 -9.14 -9.43 -19.66
N GLN A 32 -10.06 -9.85 -20.52
CA GLN A 32 -10.39 -9.09 -21.71
C GLN A 32 -10.82 -7.65 -21.36
N ASN A 33 -10.19 -6.66 -22.00
CA ASN A 33 -10.44 -5.22 -21.81
C ASN A 33 -10.09 -4.66 -20.41
N PHE A 34 -9.34 -5.39 -19.59
CA PHE A 34 -8.85 -4.91 -18.30
C PHE A 34 -7.32 -5.01 -18.25
N PRO A 35 -6.59 -4.06 -17.62
CA PRO A 35 -5.14 -4.18 -17.49
C PRO A 35 -4.76 -5.43 -16.70
N ASP A 36 -3.85 -6.25 -17.22
CA ASP A 36 -3.31 -7.42 -16.51
C ASP A 36 -2.64 -7.07 -15.18
N PHE A 37 -2.23 -5.80 -15.02
CA PHE A 37 -1.68 -5.30 -13.77
C PHE A 37 -2.11 -3.86 -13.50
N VAL A 38 -2.51 -3.60 -12.25
CA VAL A 38 -2.82 -2.26 -11.74
C VAL A 38 -2.16 -2.10 -10.38
N ALA A 39 -1.53 -0.96 -10.14
CA ALA A 39 -0.99 -0.60 -8.85
C ALA A 39 -1.41 0.81 -8.44
N VAL A 40 -1.74 0.96 -7.16
CA VAL A 40 -2.24 2.20 -6.58
C VAL A 40 -1.58 2.43 -5.23
N VAL A 41 -1.20 3.68 -4.95
CA VAL A 41 -0.69 4.09 -3.65
C VAL A 41 -1.70 4.99 -2.96
N PHE A 42 -1.97 4.72 -1.70
CA PHE A 42 -2.84 5.51 -0.84
C PHE A 42 -2.05 6.10 0.31
N VAL A 43 -2.31 7.37 0.61
CA VAL A 43 -1.87 8.06 1.83
C VAL A 43 -3.10 8.50 2.58
N ASP A 44 -3.33 7.97 3.78
CA ASP A 44 -4.54 8.17 4.58
C ASP A 44 -5.85 7.93 3.81
N GLY A 45 -5.84 6.88 2.97
CA GLY A 45 -7.00 6.52 2.14
C GLY A 45 -7.19 7.39 0.89
N ILE A 46 -6.36 8.41 0.68
CA ILE A 46 -6.35 9.23 -0.53
C ILE A 46 -5.40 8.58 -1.54
N GLN A 47 -5.93 8.20 -2.71
CA GLN A 47 -5.09 7.72 -3.81
C GLN A 47 -4.15 8.83 -4.27
N THR A 48 -2.85 8.58 -4.29
CA THR A 48 -1.80 9.55 -4.68
C THR A 48 -1.14 9.22 -6.01
N ASP A 49 -1.00 7.93 -6.32
CA ASP A 49 -0.25 7.42 -7.46
C ASP A 49 -1.07 6.29 -8.13
N HIS A 50 -0.97 6.16 -9.45
CA HIS A 50 -1.61 5.11 -10.24
C HIS A 50 -0.66 4.58 -11.31
N TYR A 51 -0.63 3.27 -11.49
CA TYR A 51 0.04 2.57 -12.58
C TYR A 51 -0.91 1.51 -13.16
N ASP A 52 -0.92 1.34 -14.48
CA ASP A 52 -1.55 0.21 -15.14
C ASP A 52 -0.71 -0.30 -16.31
N SER A 53 -0.87 -1.58 -16.65
CA SER A 53 -0.13 -2.26 -17.71
C SER A 53 -0.48 -1.80 -19.12
N ASN A 54 -1.56 -1.02 -19.31
CA ASN A 54 -1.92 -0.48 -20.63
C ASN A 54 -1.06 0.74 -20.96
N THR A 55 -0.89 1.64 -20.00
CA THR A 55 -0.10 2.87 -20.16
C THR A 55 1.37 2.68 -19.81
N LYS A 56 1.69 1.70 -18.95
CA LYS A 56 3.04 1.41 -18.46
C LYS A 56 3.75 2.63 -17.89
N SER A 57 3.01 3.44 -17.15
CA SER A 57 3.53 4.65 -16.52
C SER A 57 2.88 4.86 -15.17
N THR A 58 3.69 5.29 -14.19
CA THR A 58 3.17 5.76 -12.90
C THR A 58 2.88 7.23 -13.00
N VAL A 59 1.65 7.60 -12.71
CA VAL A 59 1.20 9.00 -12.73
C VAL A 59 0.64 9.40 -11.35
N PRO A 60 0.85 10.65 -10.93
CA PRO A 60 0.17 11.17 -9.76
C PRO A 60 -1.32 11.37 -10.05
N THR A 61 -2.15 11.02 -9.08
CA THR A 61 -3.60 11.29 -9.11
C THR A 61 -3.97 12.55 -8.34
N GLN A 62 -3.07 13.05 -7.51
CA GLN A 62 -3.25 14.30 -6.76
C GLN A 62 -2.28 15.37 -7.26
N VAL A 63 -2.81 16.59 -7.44
CA VAL A 63 -2.02 17.74 -7.92
C VAL A 63 -0.83 18.03 -7.01
N TRP A 64 -0.99 17.85 -5.70
CA TRP A 64 0.08 18.09 -4.74
C TRP A 64 1.19 17.04 -4.80
N MET A 65 0.89 15.81 -5.24
CA MET A 65 1.88 14.74 -5.32
C MET A 65 2.92 15.01 -6.41
N ASN A 66 2.59 15.82 -7.44
CA ASN A 66 3.55 16.29 -8.44
C ASN A 66 4.72 17.11 -7.86
N ARG A 67 4.62 17.63 -6.63
CA ARG A 67 5.69 18.40 -6.00
C ARG A 67 6.92 17.55 -5.71
N VAL A 68 6.77 16.23 -5.58
CA VAL A 68 7.90 15.30 -5.44
C VAL A 68 8.92 15.47 -6.57
N THR A 69 8.48 15.86 -7.76
CA THR A 69 9.35 16.08 -8.93
C THR A 69 10.30 17.27 -8.75
N ALA A 70 9.96 18.24 -7.89
CA ALA A 70 10.83 19.37 -7.59
C ALA A 70 12.02 18.93 -6.71
N ASP A 71 11.79 17.98 -5.80
CA ASP A 71 12.81 17.43 -4.89
C ASP A 71 13.60 16.28 -5.54
N ASP A 72 12.91 15.46 -6.36
CA ASP A 72 13.46 14.32 -7.08
C ASP A 72 12.86 14.23 -8.51
N PRO A 73 13.54 14.81 -9.51
CA PRO A 73 13.07 14.80 -10.90
C PRO A 73 12.89 13.40 -11.51
N GLU A 74 13.58 12.38 -10.98
CA GLU A 74 13.51 11.00 -11.49
C GLU A 74 12.53 10.13 -10.70
N TYR A 75 11.80 10.70 -9.72
CA TYR A 75 10.90 9.93 -8.84
C TYR A 75 9.91 9.07 -9.62
N TRP A 76 9.15 9.68 -10.54
CA TRP A 76 8.10 8.98 -11.30
C TRP A 76 8.66 7.89 -12.20
N LYS A 77 9.80 8.14 -12.83
CA LYS A 77 10.49 7.13 -13.65
C LYS A 77 10.92 5.94 -12.80
N ARG A 78 11.44 6.17 -11.60
CA ARG A 78 11.80 5.09 -10.67
C ARG A 78 10.58 4.32 -10.17
N GLN A 79 9.45 4.99 -9.93
CA GLN A 79 8.19 4.29 -9.60
C GLN A 79 7.69 3.46 -10.79
N THR A 80 7.75 3.98 -12.02
CA THR A 80 7.40 3.22 -13.23
C THR A 80 8.23 1.97 -13.36
N LEU A 81 9.56 2.07 -13.26
CA LEU A 81 10.45 0.90 -13.34
C LEU A 81 10.19 -0.11 -12.22
N TYR A 82 9.87 0.37 -11.02
CA TYR A 82 9.49 -0.50 -9.91
C TYR A 82 8.21 -1.28 -10.22
N TRP A 83 7.16 -0.59 -10.67
CA TRP A 83 5.87 -1.22 -10.98
C TRP A 83 5.93 -2.13 -12.21
N GLU A 84 6.72 -1.81 -13.22
CA GLU A 84 7.01 -2.72 -14.34
C GLU A 84 7.67 -4.01 -13.87
N GLY A 85 8.61 -3.93 -12.91
CA GLY A 85 9.20 -5.10 -12.28
C GLY A 85 8.16 -5.94 -11.53
N GLN A 86 7.28 -5.28 -10.77
CA GLN A 86 6.19 -5.94 -10.04
C GLN A 86 5.15 -6.57 -10.99
N GLU A 87 4.86 -5.97 -12.15
CA GLU A 87 4.02 -6.55 -13.20
C GLU A 87 4.58 -7.91 -13.65
N GLN A 88 5.87 -7.97 -13.99
CA GLN A 88 6.50 -9.22 -14.43
C GLN A 88 6.47 -10.29 -13.33
N ILE A 89 6.76 -9.89 -12.08
CA ILE A 89 6.69 -10.78 -10.92
C ILE A 89 5.26 -11.29 -10.71
N GLY A 90 4.25 -10.41 -10.84
CA GLY A 90 2.83 -10.76 -10.74
C GLY A 90 2.45 -11.85 -11.73
N ARG A 91 2.84 -11.70 -13.00
CA ARG A 91 2.58 -12.70 -14.05
C ARG A 91 3.19 -14.07 -13.71
N VAL A 92 4.45 -14.09 -13.27
CA VAL A 92 5.14 -15.34 -12.88
C VAL A 92 4.48 -15.98 -11.64
N ASN A 93 4.06 -15.16 -10.68
CA ASN A 93 3.40 -15.64 -9.48
C ASN A 93 2.04 -16.27 -9.78
N ILE A 94 1.26 -15.73 -10.73
CA ILE A 94 -0.02 -16.31 -11.13
C ILE A 94 0.17 -17.73 -11.66
N GLU A 95 1.09 -17.93 -12.60
CA GLU A 95 1.37 -19.27 -13.15
C GLU A 95 1.89 -20.23 -12.08
N THR A 96 2.71 -19.72 -11.15
CA THR A 96 3.19 -20.49 -10.00
C THR A 96 2.04 -20.92 -9.07
N LEU A 97 1.08 -20.03 -8.79
CA LEU A 97 -0.06 -20.33 -7.93
C LEU A 97 -1.03 -21.29 -8.61
N LYS A 98 -1.35 -21.11 -9.89
CA LYS A 98 -2.14 -22.06 -10.68
C LYS A 98 -1.59 -23.49 -10.55
N GLY A 99 -0.27 -23.65 -10.73
CA GLY A 99 0.38 -24.95 -10.59
C GLY A 99 0.30 -25.54 -9.18
N ARG A 100 0.39 -24.70 -8.13
CA ARG A 100 0.29 -25.16 -6.73
C ARG A 100 -1.11 -25.57 -6.32
N PHE A 101 -2.11 -24.88 -6.84
CA PHE A 101 -3.52 -25.18 -6.60
C PHE A 101 -4.12 -26.14 -7.62
N ASN A 102 -3.29 -26.73 -8.51
CA ASN A 102 -3.70 -27.65 -9.57
C ASN A 102 -4.79 -27.09 -10.49
N GLN A 103 -4.75 -25.79 -10.79
CA GLN A 103 -5.67 -25.09 -11.67
C GLN A 103 -5.10 -25.05 -13.10
N THR A 104 -5.93 -25.37 -14.09
CA THR A 104 -5.52 -25.50 -15.51
C THR A 104 -6.20 -24.52 -16.46
N GLY A 105 -7.07 -23.65 -15.94
CA GLY A 105 -7.79 -22.63 -16.70
C GLY A 105 -8.67 -21.77 -15.79
N GLY A 106 -9.25 -20.73 -16.37
CA GLY A 106 -9.98 -19.70 -15.62
C GLY A 106 -9.19 -18.41 -15.47
N ILE A 107 -9.88 -17.35 -15.05
CA ILE A 107 -9.27 -16.08 -14.69
C ILE A 107 -8.87 -16.18 -13.21
N HIS A 108 -7.61 -15.91 -12.94
CA HIS A 108 -7.03 -15.89 -11.61
C HIS A 108 -6.45 -14.54 -11.29
N VAL A 109 -6.53 -14.15 -10.03
CA VAL A 109 -6.17 -12.81 -9.58
C VAL A 109 -5.31 -12.91 -8.32
N ILE A 110 -4.16 -12.24 -8.33
CA ILE A 110 -3.37 -11.97 -7.15
C ILE A 110 -3.61 -10.53 -6.73
N GLN A 111 -3.88 -10.34 -5.44
CA GLN A 111 -3.94 -9.02 -4.81
C GLN A 111 -2.84 -8.93 -3.76
N VAL A 112 -2.14 -7.80 -3.72
CA VAL A 112 -1.14 -7.53 -2.70
C VAL A 112 -1.43 -6.18 -2.08
N LEU A 113 -1.46 -6.18 -0.75
CA LEU A 113 -1.57 -5.00 0.09
C LEU A 113 -0.35 -4.98 1.01
N ASN A 114 0.46 -3.92 0.94
CA ASN A 114 1.55 -3.73 1.89
C ASN A 114 1.78 -2.24 2.18
N GLY A 115 2.51 -1.97 3.25
CA GLY A 115 2.80 -0.60 3.63
C GLY A 115 3.10 -0.45 5.11
N CYS A 116 2.93 0.78 5.59
CA CYS A 116 3.24 1.12 6.97
C CYS A 116 2.21 2.08 7.54
N GLU A 117 2.12 2.05 8.86
CA GLU A 117 1.46 3.06 9.67
C GLU A 117 2.51 3.78 10.50
N TRP A 118 2.28 5.07 10.74
CA TRP A 118 3.14 5.92 11.56
C TRP A 118 2.28 6.70 12.54
N ASP A 119 2.60 6.58 13.82
CA ASP A 119 2.02 7.36 14.90
C ASP A 119 2.77 8.71 15.01
N ASP A 120 2.07 9.82 14.76
CA ASP A 120 2.68 11.16 14.77
C ASP A 120 2.93 11.74 16.16
N GLU A 121 2.41 11.09 17.21
CA GLU A 121 2.64 11.45 18.61
C GLU A 121 3.81 10.66 19.19
N THR A 122 3.79 9.32 19.07
CA THR A 122 4.83 8.46 19.66
C THR A 122 6.06 8.31 18.75
N GLY A 123 5.88 8.49 17.44
CA GLY A 123 6.90 8.20 16.44
C GLY A 123 6.96 6.72 16.03
N ASP A 124 6.10 5.86 16.59
CA ASP A 124 6.09 4.44 16.31
C ASP A 124 5.73 4.15 14.86
N VAL A 125 6.38 3.13 14.28
CA VAL A 125 6.12 2.66 12.92
C VAL A 125 5.77 1.18 12.96
N SER A 126 4.67 0.82 12.31
CA SER A 126 4.28 -0.57 12.09
C SER A 126 4.23 -0.86 10.59
N GLY A 127 4.66 -2.05 10.19
CA GLY A 127 4.53 -2.55 8.82
C GLY A 127 3.34 -3.49 8.69
N PHE A 128 2.84 -3.67 7.48
CA PHE A 128 1.89 -4.74 7.16
C PHE A 128 2.10 -5.27 5.74
N GLY A 129 1.69 -6.51 5.53
CA GLY A 129 1.77 -7.20 4.24
C GLY A 129 0.74 -8.31 4.16
N LEU A 130 0.01 -8.35 3.06
CA LEU A 130 -1.05 -9.31 2.76
C LEU A 130 -0.99 -9.67 1.29
N ILE A 131 -1.07 -10.96 0.99
CA ILE A 131 -1.20 -11.50 -0.36
C ILE A 131 -2.47 -12.33 -0.39
N SER A 132 -3.36 -12.00 -1.30
CA SER A 132 -4.62 -12.71 -1.55
C SER A 132 -4.62 -13.28 -2.96
N TYR A 133 -5.27 -14.42 -3.14
CA TYR A 133 -5.40 -15.12 -4.41
C TYR A 133 -6.84 -15.57 -4.59
N ASP A 134 -7.44 -15.21 -5.72
CA ASP A 134 -8.85 -15.46 -6.04
C ASP A 134 -9.83 -15.01 -4.92
N GLY A 135 -9.49 -13.89 -4.27
CA GLY A 135 -10.28 -13.30 -3.19
C GLY A 135 -10.04 -13.88 -1.80
N GLU A 136 -9.16 -14.88 -1.65
CA GLU A 136 -8.81 -15.46 -0.35
C GLU A 136 -7.42 -15.02 0.09
N ASP A 137 -7.27 -14.66 1.36
CA ASP A 137 -5.97 -14.33 1.95
C ASP A 137 -5.12 -15.59 2.07
N ILE A 138 -3.96 -15.59 1.40
CA ILE A 138 -3.10 -16.77 1.28
C ILE A 138 -1.78 -16.67 2.04
N LEU A 139 -1.24 -15.46 2.20
CA LEU A 139 -0.03 -15.16 2.98
C LEU A 139 -0.20 -13.85 3.74
N ILE A 140 0.03 -13.90 5.05
CA ILE A 140 -0.10 -12.76 5.97
C ILE A 140 1.25 -12.52 6.64
N LEU A 141 1.72 -11.28 6.65
CA LEU A 141 2.97 -10.90 7.31
C LEU A 141 2.75 -10.64 8.80
N ASP A 142 3.37 -11.44 9.65
CA ASP A 142 3.51 -11.17 11.09
C ASP A 142 4.80 -10.37 11.29
N MET A 143 4.66 -9.04 11.37
CA MET A 143 5.80 -8.14 11.56
C MET A 143 6.50 -8.35 12.90
N LYS A 144 5.76 -8.71 13.96
CA LYS A 144 6.35 -8.90 15.28
C LYS A 144 7.26 -10.13 15.32
N ALA A 145 6.84 -11.20 14.65
CA ALA A 145 7.64 -12.42 14.52
C ALA A 145 8.51 -12.43 13.25
N GLN A 146 8.49 -11.35 12.46
CA GLN A 146 9.23 -11.18 11.21
C GLN A 146 9.10 -12.38 10.25
N ARG A 147 7.88 -12.87 10.06
CA ARG A 147 7.62 -14.08 9.28
C ARG A 147 6.30 -14.01 8.53
N TRP A 148 6.25 -14.73 7.41
CA TRP A 148 5.00 -14.99 6.70
C TRP A 148 4.27 -16.18 7.31
N ILE A 149 2.95 -16.05 7.39
CA ILE A 149 2.01 -17.09 7.80
C ILE A 149 1.22 -17.51 6.55
N ALA A 150 1.34 -18.78 6.18
CA ALA A 150 0.51 -19.37 5.13
C ALA A 150 -0.83 -19.82 5.72
N THR A 151 -1.92 -19.47 5.05
CA THR A 151 -3.29 -19.89 5.44
C THR A 151 -3.70 -21.19 4.74
N LYS A 152 -2.94 -21.62 3.73
CA LYS A 152 -3.18 -22.79 2.88
C LYS A 152 -1.98 -23.73 2.87
N ALA A 153 -2.21 -25.04 2.84
CA ALA A 153 -1.16 -26.05 2.89
C ALA A 153 -0.25 -26.02 1.65
N GLU A 154 -0.82 -25.67 0.50
CA GLU A 154 -0.19 -25.52 -0.81
C GLU A 154 0.95 -24.48 -0.80
N LEU A 155 0.97 -23.60 0.19
CA LEU A 155 1.93 -22.50 0.30
C LEU A 155 3.00 -22.70 1.38
N LEU A 156 2.94 -23.79 2.15
CA LEU A 156 3.91 -24.07 3.21
C LEU A 156 5.35 -24.11 2.69
N ARG A 157 5.59 -24.61 1.47
CA ARG A 157 6.93 -24.58 0.86
C ARG A 157 7.43 -23.16 0.63
N THR A 158 6.57 -22.25 0.18
CA THR A 158 6.93 -20.84 -0.09
C THR A 158 7.17 -20.10 1.20
N GLN A 159 6.25 -20.26 2.14
CA GLN A 159 6.37 -19.72 3.48
C GLN A 159 7.68 -20.16 4.13
N HIS A 160 8.00 -21.45 4.10
CA HIS A 160 9.28 -21.96 4.61
C HIS A 160 10.48 -21.35 3.87
N LYS A 161 10.45 -21.24 2.55
CA LYS A 161 11.54 -20.61 1.78
C LYS A 161 11.76 -19.16 2.21
N TRP A 162 10.70 -18.35 2.25
CA TRP A 162 10.79 -16.93 2.59
C TRP A 162 11.21 -16.71 4.06
N ASN A 163 10.69 -17.52 4.97
CA ASN A 163 11.01 -17.40 6.40
C ASN A 163 12.44 -17.88 6.76
N ASN A 164 13.10 -18.62 5.86
CA ASN A 164 14.50 -19.03 6.03
C ASN A 164 15.46 -18.16 5.21
N ASP A 165 14.96 -17.21 4.42
CA ASP A 165 15.78 -16.26 3.67
C ASP A 165 15.97 -14.99 4.50
N LYS A 166 17.10 -14.92 5.21
CA LYS A 166 17.43 -13.76 6.07
C LYS A 166 17.51 -12.46 5.28
N SER A 167 18.08 -12.51 4.08
CA SER A 167 18.22 -11.33 3.23
C SER A 167 16.86 -10.77 2.82
N TRP A 168 15.90 -11.66 2.55
CA TRP A 168 14.53 -11.28 2.25
C TRP A 168 13.83 -10.66 3.45
N ILE A 169 13.97 -11.24 4.65
CA ILE A 169 13.36 -10.71 5.88
C ILE A 169 13.91 -9.32 6.20
N GLU A 170 15.23 -9.15 6.19
CA GLU A 170 15.91 -7.87 6.44
C GLU A 170 15.49 -6.82 5.41
N PHE A 171 15.40 -7.20 4.13
CA PHE A 171 14.91 -6.32 3.08
C PHE A 171 13.47 -5.85 3.35
N MET A 172 12.55 -6.76 3.64
CA MET A 172 11.16 -6.38 3.93
C MET A 172 11.05 -5.49 5.17
N GLU A 173 11.77 -5.82 6.25
CA GLU A 173 11.80 -5.02 7.46
C GLU A 173 12.28 -3.60 7.16
N HIS A 174 13.39 -3.46 6.43
CA HIS A 174 13.93 -2.16 6.04
C HIS A 174 12.92 -1.35 5.20
N ARG A 175 12.32 -1.99 4.18
CA ARG A 175 11.32 -1.36 3.30
C ARG A 175 10.12 -0.83 4.08
N LEU A 176 9.60 -1.62 5.04
CA LEU A 176 8.37 -1.29 5.76
C LEU A 176 8.61 -0.36 6.96
N THR A 177 9.75 -0.47 7.64
CA THR A 177 10.01 0.28 8.89
C THR A 177 10.88 1.51 8.70
N GLN A 178 11.67 1.59 7.62
CA GLN A 178 12.59 2.70 7.38
C GLN A 178 12.16 3.53 6.16
N GLU A 179 11.98 2.90 5.00
CA GLU A 179 11.72 3.65 3.76
C GLU A 179 10.25 4.07 3.62
N CYS A 180 9.32 3.19 3.99
CA CYS A 180 7.89 3.50 3.95
C CYS A 180 7.50 4.73 4.79
N PRO A 181 7.89 4.87 6.07
CA PRO A 181 7.52 6.05 6.86
C PRO A 181 8.15 7.34 6.34
N VAL A 182 9.34 7.28 5.72
CA VAL A 182 9.93 8.45 5.06
C VAL A 182 9.06 8.89 3.89
N ARG A 183 8.62 7.95 3.04
CA ARG A 183 7.70 8.26 1.93
C ARG A 183 6.38 8.81 2.43
N LEU A 184 5.80 8.21 3.46
CA LEU A 184 4.56 8.66 4.09
C LEU A 184 4.67 10.11 4.56
N LYS A 185 5.71 10.44 5.32
CA LYS A 185 5.95 11.80 5.83
C LYS A 185 6.09 12.82 4.70
N ASN A 186 6.88 12.52 3.68
CA ASN A 186 7.06 13.41 2.52
C ASN A 186 5.72 13.67 1.80
N SER A 187 4.94 12.61 1.53
CA SER A 187 3.62 12.75 0.91
C SER A 187 2.66 13.59 1.76
N LEU A 188 2.65 13.41 3.09
CA LEU A 188 1.85 14.23 4.00
C LEU A 188 2.27 15.71 3.95
N ASP A 189 3.56 16.01 3.88
CA ASP A 189 4.06 17.38 3.83
C ASP A 189 3.70 18.07 2.50
N TYR A 190 3.77 17.34 1.39
CA TYR A 190 3.25 17.81 0.09
C TYR A 190 1.74 18.09 0.17
N GLY A 191 0.96 17.25 0.85
CA GLY A 191 -0.48 17.42 1.04
C GLY A 191 -0.86 18.56 1.99
N LYS A 192 -0.20 18.71 3.15
CA LYS A 192 -0.46 19.76 4.16
C LYS A 192 -0.30 21.16 3.58
N SER A 193 0.74 21.35 2.79
CA SER A 193 1.00 22.61 2.08
C SER A 193 0.01 22.90 0.93
N PHE A 194 -0.87 21.94 0.61
CA PHE A 194 -2.00 22.11 -0.31
C PHE A 194 -3.32 22.32 0.44
N VAL A 195 -3.62 21.51 1.47
CA VAL A 195 -4.85 21.63 2.29
C VAL A 195 -4.90 22.92 3.10
N SER A 196 -3.75 23.44 3.55
CA SER A 196 -3.67 24.79 4.16
C SER A 196 -4.15 25.91 3.21
N LYS A 197 -4.25 25.65 1.89
CA LYS A 197 -4.83 26.57 0.90
C LYS A 197 -6.31 26.32 0.63
N PHE A 198 -6.87 25.16 0.99
CA PHE A 198 -8.27 24.78 0.79
C PHE A 198 -8.74 23.87 1.93
N SER A 199 -9.36 24.45 2.97
CA SER A 199 -9.88 23.70 4.11
C SER A 199 -11.17 22.95 3.75
N ILE A 200 -11.07 21.64 3.50
CA ILE A 200 -12.15 20.67 3.69
C ILE A 200 -11.54 19.37 4.24
N LYS A 201 -11.80 19.07 5.52
CA LYS A 201 -11.54 17.76 6.13
C LYS A 201 -12.88 17.02 6.16
N CYS A 202 -13.09 16.07 5.24
CA CYS A 202 -14.17 15.10 5.33
C CYS A 202 -13.69 13.72 4.85
N LEU A 203 -13.72 12.79 5.82
CA LEU A 203 -13.88 11.34 5.74
C LEU A 203 -13.58 10.66 4.40
N MET A 204 -12.49 9.88 4.36
CA MET A 204 -12.36 8.78 3.40
C MET A 204 -11.96 7.49 4.12
N ASN A 205 -12.98 6.80 4.66
CA ASN A 205 -12.91 5.39 5.02
C ASN A 205 -13.43 4.56 3.83
N SER A 206 -12.71 4.53 2.72
CA SER A 206 -12.90 3.50 1.70
C SER A 206 -11.81 2.45 1.87
N ASN A 207 -12.20 1.17 1.89
CA ASN A 207 -11.24 0.07 1.86
C ASN A 207 -10.51 0.11 0.49
N PRO A 208 -9.19 0.33 0.45
CA PRO A 208 -8.43 0.42 -0.79
C PRO A 208 -8.57 -0.82 -1.69
N VAL A 209 -8.74 -1.99 -1.09
CA VAL A 209 -8.94 -3.26 -1.80
C VAL A 209 -10.33 -3.32 -2.44
N GLU A 210 -11.36 -2.85 -1.74
CA GLU A 210 -12.73 -2.80 -2.25
C GLU A 210 -12.87 -1.79 -3.40
N PHE A 211 -12.13 -0.68 -3.34
CA PHE A 211 -12.06 0.30 -4.43
C PHE A 211 -11.49 -0.32 -5.71
N LEU A 212 -10.39 -1.07 -5.61
CA LEU A 212 -9.78 -1.75 -6.76
C LEU A 212 -10.65 -2.90 -7.29
N ILE A 213 -11.30 -3.66 -6.42
CA ILE A 213 -12.26 -4.68 -6.84
C ILE A 213 -13.42 -4.05 -7.61
N ARG A 214 -13.97 -2.92 -7.13
CA ARG A 214 -15.06 -2.22 -7.84
C ARG A 214 -14.66 -1.74 -9.23
N SER A 215 -13.40 -1.37 -9.45
CA SER A 215 -12.93 -0.99 -10.80
C SER A 215 -12.77 -2.16 -11.79
N ILE A 216 -12.82 -3.41 -11.33
CA ILE A 216 -12.72 -4.62 -12.19
C ILE A 216 -14.10 -5.07 -12.68
N TRP A 217 -15.18 -4.72 -11.96
CA TRP A 217 -16.53 -5.25 -12.19
C TRP A 217 -17.58 -4.20 -12.60
N ILE A 218 -17.14 -3.01 -13.06
CA ILE A 218 -17.97 -1.98 -13.71
C ILE A 218 -17.51 -1.83 -15.16
#